data_AF-A0A3M1K653-F1
#
_entry.id   AF-A0A3M1K653-F1
#
_cell.length_a   1.000
_cell.length_b   1.000
_cell.length_c   1.000
_cell.angle_alpha   90.00
_cell.angle_beta   90.00
_cell.angle_gamma   90.00
#
_symmetry.space_group_name_H-M   'P 1'
#
loop_
_entity.id
_entity.type
_entity.pdbx_description
1 polymer ?
#
loop_
_entity_poly.entity_id
_entity_poly.type
_entity_poly.pdbx_seq_one_letter_code
_entity_poly.pdbx_strand_id
1 'polypeptide(L)'
;MKCILSGILGLILAGSAYAELRPVEEAELSEVSGQGGIYLSGDITINEDGGPLENAYFGKCSDGGKQCGARIAYQTGENGGWFVLDDIRGRFSFQGLTLRVRHVDDGFGGDGAAFDKDVLEVGLPDQVRFDNVHYTYATSSTARPTGPGFQQTDIYSVLMHGNVTMQGNLLIFPTGNP
;
A
#
# COMPACT_ATOMS: atom_id res chain seq x y z
N MET A 1 -17.74 71.01 0.71
CA MET A 1 -18.25 70.17 -0.41
C MET A 1 -17.38 68.95 -0.75
N LYS A 2 -16.05 68.96 -0.57
CA LYS A 2 -15.19 67.80 -0.89
C LYS A 2 -15.36 66.57 0.04
N CYS A 3 -15.72 66.75 1.31
CA CYS A 3 -15.89 65.62 2.25
C CYS A 3 -17.17 64.79 2.04
N ILE A 4 -18.26 65.40 1.53
CA ILE A 4 -19.54 64.70 1.33
C ILE A 4 -19.48 63.81 0.08
N LEU A 5 -18.73 64.24 -0.94
CA LEU A 5 -18.55 63.46 -2.17
C LEU A 5 -17.72 62.18 -1.94
N SER A 6 -16.76 62.22 -1.00
CA SER A 6 -15.91 61.07 -0.68
C SER A 6 -16.64 59.98 0.12
N GLY A 7 -17.66 60.33 0.90
CA GLY A 7 -18.47 59.37 1.64
C GLY A 7 -19.47 58.60 0.76
N ILE A 8 -20.01 59.27 -0.26
CA ILE A 8 -20.97 58.66 -1.20
C ILE A 8 -20.26 57.67 -2.13
N LEU A 9 -19.02 57.94 -2.54
CA LEU A 9 -18.24 57.03 -3.37
C LEU A 9 -17.85 55.74 -2.62
N GLY A 10 -17.57 55.84 -1.31
CA GLY A 10 -17.27 54.68 -0.47
C GLY A 10 -18.47 53.74 -0.25
N LEU A 11 -19.70 54.28 -0.24
CA LEU A 11 -20.92 53.48 -0.05
C LEU A 11 -21.30 52.67 -1.30
N ILE A 12 -20.95 53.15 -2.50
CA ILE A 12 -21.28 52.50 -3.77
C ILE A 12 -20.37 51.28 -4.03
N LEU A 13 -19.12 51.31 -3.53
CA LEU A 13 -18.16 50.21 -3.66
C LEU A 13 -18.38 49.05 -2.68
N ALA A 14 -19.21 49.22 -1.64
CA ALA A 14 -19.54 48.14 -0.70
C ALA A 14 -20.62 47.18 -1.24
N GLY A 15 -21.37 47.58 -2.28
CA GLY A 15 -22.48 46.81 -2.83
C GLY A 15 -22.10 45.73 -3.84
N SER A 16 -20.82 45.55 -4.16
CA SER A 16 -20.35 44.58 -5.16
C SER A 16 -19.65 43.35 -4.56
N ALA A 17 -19.58 43.23 -3.23
CA ALA A 17 -19.10 42.04 -2.55
C ALA A 17 -20.24 41.02 -2.35
N TYR A 18 -20.85 40.60 -3.45
CA TYR A 18 -21.74 39.44 -3.47
C TYR A 18 -20.86 38.18 -3.43
N ALA A 19 -20.49 37.76 -2.22
CA ALA A 19 -20.04 36.41 -1.98
C ALA A 19 -21.28 35.49 -1.96
N GLU A 20 -21.82 35.22 -3.15
CA GLU A 20 -22.90 34.25 -3.30
C GLU A 20 -22.31 32.86 -3.03
N LEU A 21 -22.68 32.26 -1.90
CA LEU A 21 -22.51 30.82 -1.69
C LEU A 21 -23.40 30.11 -2.70
N ARG A 22 -22.85 29.75 -3.87
CA ARG A 22 -23.57 28.98 -4.87
C ARG A 22 -23.82 27.58 -4.32
N PRO A 23 -25.09 27.12 -4.21
CA PRO A 23 -25.37 25.73 -3.89
C PRO A 23 -24.82 24.85 -5.01
N VAL A 24 -23.96 23.91 -4.65
CA VAL A 24 -23.45 22.88 -5.56
C VAL A 24 -24.55 21.85 -5.74
N GLU A 25 -24.94 21.59 -6.99
CA GLU A 25 -25.97 20.58 -7.26
C GLU A 25 -25.45 19.17 -6.94
N GLU A 26 -26.35 18.26 -6.60
CA GLU A 26 -26.01 16.87 -6.26
C GLU A 26 -25.27 16.14 -7.39
N ALA A 27 -25.47 16.57 -8.65
CA ALA A 27 -24.72 16.09 -9.81
C ALA A 27 -23.24 16.56 -9.79
N GLU A 28 -22.97 17.82 -9.46
CA GLU A 28 -21.61 18.35 -9.30
C GLU A 28 -20.93 17.74 -8.05
N LEU A 29 -21.69 17.52 -6.97
CA LEU A 29 -21.19 16.81 -5.79
C LEU A 29 -20.90 15.33 -6.08
N SER A 30 -21.70 14.67 -6.91
CA SER A 30 -21.47 13.30 -7.34
C SER A 30 -20.21 13.16 -8.21
N GLU A 31 -19.85 14.20 -8.96
CA GLU A 31 -18.62 14.20 -9.76
C GLU A 31 -17.39 14.32 -8.85
N VAL A 32 -17.48 15.09 -7.76
CA VAL A 32 -16.37 15.31 -6.80
C VAL A 32 -16.31 14.21 -5.71
N SER A 33 -17.44 13.59 -5.39
CA SER A 33 -17.56 12.54 -4.38
C SER A 33 -16.90 11.25 -4.86
N GLY A 34 -15.72 10.95 -4.32
CA GLY A 34 -14.94 9.75 -4.63
C GLY A 34 -13.60 10.02 -5.35
N GLN A 35 -13.37 11.25 -5.83
CA GLN A 35 -12.09 11.63 -6.45
C GLN A 35 -10.93 11.76 -5.44
N GLY A 36 -11.25 11.97 -4.16
CA GLY A 36 -10.27 12.10 -3.07
C GLY A 36 -9.53 10.79 -2.73
N GLY A 37 -9.94 9.68 -3.33
CA GLY A 37 -9.38 8.36 -3.05
C GLY A 37 -9.79 7.81 -1.69
N ILE A 38 -9.24 6.65 -1.37
CA ILE A 38 -9.48 5.93 -0.12
C ILE A 38 -8.24 6.09 0.74
N TYR A 39 -8.41 6.54 1.98
CA TYR A 39 -7.37 6.52 2.99
C TYR A 39 -7.47 5.23 3.78
N LEU A 40 -6.38 4.46 3.82
CA LEU A 40 -6.30 3.20 4.51
C LEU A 40 -5.30 3.30 5.66
N SER A 41 -5.76 2.85 6.82
CA SER A 41 -4.93 2.59 8.00
C SER A 41 -5.32 1.24 8.55
N GLY A 42 -4.33 0.47 8.97
CA GLY A 42 -4.59 -0.83 9.54
C GLY A 42 -3.32 -1.53 9.96
N ASP A 43 -3.52 -2.66 10.62
CA ASP A 43 -2.48 -3.61 10.92
C ASP A 43 -2.72 -4.94 10.19
N ILE A 44 -1.63 -5.54 9.74
CA ILE A 44 -1.58 -6.89 9.20
C ILE A 44 -0.71 -7.68 10.16
N THR A 45 -1.31 -8.65 10.82
CA THR A 45 -0.60 -9.56 11.73
C THR A 45 -0.54 -10.93 11.09
N ILE A 46 0.68 -11.44 10.91
CA ILE A 46 0.91 -12.76 10.32
C ILE A 46 1.46 -13.67 11.40
N ASN A 47 0.70 -14.72 11.72
CA ASN A 47 1.12 -15.88 12.52
C ASN A 47 1.95 -15.53 13.78
N GLU A 48 1.56 -14.49 14.53
CA GLU A 48 2.28 -13.99 15.72
C GLU A 48 2.50 -15.09 16.77
N ASP A 49 1.48 -15.93 17.01
CA ASP A 49 1.54 -17.07 17.93
C ASP A 49 1.63 -18.44 17.22
N GLY A 50 1.73 -18.43 15.88
CA GLY A 50 1.62 -19.61 15.03
C GLY A 50 0.43 -19.56 14.06
N GLY A 51 0.54 -20.32 12.97
CA GLY A 51 -0.48 -20.37 11.92
C GLY A 51 -1.53 -21.47 12.14
N PRO A 52 -2.60 -21.50 11.32
CA PRO A 52 -3.65 -22.51 11.41
C PRO A 52 -3.20 -23.93 11.00
N LEU A 53 -2.01 -24.05 10.42
CA LEU A 53 -1.42 -25.31 10.00
C LEU A 53 -0.53 -25.85 11.11
N GLU A 54 -0.91 -26.98 11.70
CA GLU A 54 -0.11 -27.70 12.67
C GLU A 54 0.24 -29.09 12.13
N ASN A 55 1.52 -29.36 11.92
CA ASN A 55 2.03 -30.64 11.43
C ASN A 55 3.43 -30.92 11.99
N ALA A 56 4.19 -31.83 11.35
CA ALA A 56 5.54 -32.18 11.78
C ALA A 56 6.58 -31.05 11.57
N TYR A 57 6.28 -30.08 10.69
CA TYR A 57 7.13 -28.93 10.41
C TYR A 57 6.55 -27.64 11.01
N PHE A 58 5.27 -27.35 10.76
CA PHE A 58 4.61 -26.14 11.24
C PHE A 58 3.94 -26.33 12.60
N GLY A 59 4.03 -25.31 13.45
CA GLY A 59 3.38 -25.30 14.75
C GLY A 59 3.24 -23.93 15.38
N LYS A 60 2.91 -23.92 16.67
CA LYS A 60 2.85 -22.71 17.48
C LYS A 60 4.24 -22.16 17.72
N CYS A 61 4.38 -20.84 17.82
CA CYS A 61 5.68 -20.22 18.12
C CYS A 61 6.24 -20.59 19.51
N SER A 62 5.42 -21.16 20.40
CA SER A 62 5.84 -21.70 21.70
C SER A 62 6.47 -23.09 21.62
N ASP A 63 6.36 -23.79 20.49
CA ASP A 63 6.90 -25.13 20.29
C ASP A 63 8.30 -25.05 19.69
N GLY A 64 9.33 -25.25 20.53
CA GLY A 64 10.73 -25.13 20.11
C GLY A 64 11.20 -26.16 19.08
N GLY A 65 10.38 -27.16 18.76
CA GLY A 65 10.67 -28.16 17.72
C GLY A 65 9.98 -27.89 16.38
N LYS A 66 9.16 -26.84 16.26
CA LYS A 66 8.36 -26.55 15.07
C LYS A 66 8.61 -25.13 14.57
N GLN A 67 8.49 -24.97 13.26
CA GLN A 67 8.54 -23.67 12.61
C GLN A 67 7.19 -23.00 12.73
N CYS A 68 7.20 -21.76 13.21
CA CYS A 68 6.04 -20.90 13.14
C CYS A 68 6.21 -19.88 12.01
N GLY A 69 5.15 -19.18 11.64
CA GLY A 69 5.17 -18.25 10.51
C GLY A 69 4.60 -18.83 9.23
N ALA A 70 4.39 -17.95 8.25
CA ALA A 70 3.92 -18.28 6.92
C ALA A 70 5.10 -18.57 5.98
N ARG A 71 4.82 -19.31 4.92
CA ARG A 71 5.80 -19.69 3.90
C ARG A 71 5.30 -19.34 2.52
N ILE A 72 6.13 -18.66 1.74
CA ILE A 72 5.93 -18.43 0.31
C ILE A 72 7.08 -19.12 -0.42
N ALA A 73 6.73 -20.04 -1.33
CA ALA A 73 7.70 -20.73 -2.16
C ALA A 73 7.41 -20.42 -3.63
N TYR A 74 8.46 -20.08 -4.38
CA TYR A 74 8.37 -19.83 -5.82
C TYR A 74 9.51 -20.54 -6.54
N GLN A 75 9.24 -20.91 -7.79
CA GLN A 75 10.18 -21.66 -8.63
C GLN A 75 10.53 -20.81 -9.85
N THR A 76 11.82 -20.67 -10.13
CA THR A 76 12.32 -19.83 -11.24
C THR A 76 12.59 -20.62 -12.52
N GLY A 77 12.45 -21.95 -12.51
CA GLY A 77 12.64 -22.81 -13.68
C GLY A 77 11.97 -24.16 -13.51
N GLU A 78 11.50 -24.74 -14.61
CA GLU A 78 10.84 -26.06 -14.61
C GLU A 78 11.81 -27.14 -14.11
N ASN A 79 11.39 -27.93 -13.11
CA ASN A 79 12.21 -28.92 -12.40
C ASN A 79 13.42 -28.35 -11.63
N GLY A 80 13.50 -27.04 -11.43
CA GLY A 80 14.53 -26.39 -10.60
C GLY A 80 14.22 -26.45 -9.10
N GLY A 81 15.16 -25.97 -8.28
CA GLY A 81 14.94 -25.74 -6.86
C GLY A 81 13.95 -24.59 -6.59
N TRP A 82 13.49 -24.52 -5.34
CA TRP A 82 12.56 -23.49 -4.88
C TRP A 82 13.32 -22.41 -4.12
N PHE A 83 12.92 -21.17 -4.34
CA PHE A 83 13.24 -20.08 -3.43
C PHE A 83 12.08 -19.91 -2.46
N VAL A 84 12.41 -19.68 -1.20
CA VAL A 84 11.45 -19.70 -0.12
C VAL A 84 11.67 -18.50 0.78
N LEU A 85 10.59 -17.78 1.05
CA LEU A 85 10.47 -16.92 2.23
C LEU A 85 9.73 -17.73 3.28
N ASP A 86 10.45 -18.17 4.30
CA ASP A 86 9.92 -18.98 5.40
C ASP A 86 9.91 -18.18 6.70
N ASP A 87 9.23 -18.70 7.73
CA ASP A 87 9.09 -18.05 9.05
C ASP A 87 8.64 -16.58 8.93
N ILE A 88 7.73 -16.29 8.00
CA ILE A 88 7.13 -14.95 7.85
C ILE A 88 6.14 -14.75 9.00
N ARG A 89 6.48 -13.90 9.95
CA ARG A 89 5.61 -13.58 11.08
C ARG A 89 5.81 -12.16 11.57
N GLY A 90 4.92 -11.74 12.46
CA GLY A 90 4.96 -10.43 13.12
C GLY A 90 3.87 -9.50 12.60
N ARG A 91 3.96 -8.23 13.00
CA ARG A 91 2.93 -7.23 12.73
C ARG A 91 3.46 -6.06 11.92
N PHE A 92 2.71 -5.74 10.87
CA PHE A 92 2.92 -4.60 10.00
C PHE A 92 1.78 -3.61 10.25
N SER A 93 2.08 -2.39 10.66
CA SER A 93 1.07 -1.35 10.86
C SER A 93 1.38 -0.17 9.97
N PHE A 94 0.37 0.33 9.27
CA PHE A 94 0.50 1.48 8.41
C PHE A 94 -0.64 2.47 8.63
N GLN A 95 -0.32 3.74 8.46
CA GLN A 95 -1.29 4.81 8.51
C GLN A 95 -1.07 5.73 7.32
N GLY A 96 -2.11 5.91 6.53
CA GLY A 96 -2.11 6.83 5.41
C GLY A 96 -1.57 6.28 4.11
N LEU A 97 -1.82 4.99 3.89
CA LEU A 97 -1.82 4.48 2.54
C LEU A 97 -3.01 5.10 1.81
N THR A 98 -2.79 5.62 0.60
CA THR A 98 -3.87 6.20 -0.21
C THR A 98 -4.09 5.36 -1.47
N LEU A 99 -5.34 5.16 -1.86
CA LEU A 99 -5.70 4.55 -3.14
C LEU A 99 -6.49 5.55 -3.96
N ARG A 100 -6.03 5.87 -5.16
CA ARG A 100 -6.73 6.77 -6.08
C ARG A 100 -6.50 6.38 -7.53
N VAL A 101 -7.43 6.76 -8.39
CA VAL A 101 -7.21 6.70 -9.83
C VAL A 101 -6.44 7.95 -10.25
N ARG A 102 -5.39 7.77 -11.04
CA ARG A 102 -4.61 8.85 -11.61
C ARG A 102 -4.62 8.71 -13.12
N HIS A 103 -4.98 9.78 -13.82
CA HIS A 103 -4.75 9.87 -15.25
C HIS A 103 -3.27 10.14 -15.54
N VAL A 104 -2.69 9.40 -16.48
CA VAL A 104 -1.30 9.57 -16.91
C VAL A 104 -1.31 9.91 -18.40
N ASP A 105 -1.11 11.20 -18.69
CA ASP A 105 -1.02 11.83 -20.01
C ASP A 105 0.35 12.51 -20.24
N ASP A 106 1.23 12.50 -19.24
CA ASP A 106 2.58 13.05 -19.30
C ASP A 106 3.61 12.30 -18.43
N GLY A 107 4.88 12.72 -18.50
CA GLY A 107 5.96 12.13 -17.69
C GLY A 107 6.59 10.87 -18.28
N PHE A 108 7.32 10.11 -17.43
CA PHE A 108 8.03 8.88 -17.81
C PHE A 108 8.96 9.01 -19.03
N GLY A 109 9.62 10.17 -19.18
CA GLY A 109 10.48 10.42 -20.35
C GLY A 109 9.74 10.61 -21.67
N GLY A 110 8.42 10.82 -21.64
CA GLY A 110 7.56 11.00 -22.82
C GLY A 110 6.56 9.86 -23.01
N ASP A 111 6.77 8.71 -22.37
CA ASP A 111 5.91 7.54 -22.52
C ASP A 111 4.50 7.75 -21.94
N GLY A 112 4.34 8.64 -20.97
CA GLY A 112 3.04 8.97 -20.39
C GLY A 112 2.05 9.53 -21.42
N ALA A 113 2.53 10.38 -22.33
CA ALA A 113 1.72 10.94 -23.41
C ALA A 113 1.28 9.91 -24.46
N ALA A 114 2.04 8.83 -24.61
CA ALA A 114 1.65 7.71 -25.47
C ALA A 114 0.70 6.73 -24.76
N PHE A 115 0.74 6.68 -23.42
CA PHE A 115 -0.12 5.81 -22.62
C PHE A 115 -1.53 6.38 -22.48
N ASP A 116 -1.66 7.67 -22.10
CA ASP A 116 -2.91 8.47 -22.04
C ASP A 116 -4.10 7.74 -21.41
N LYS A 117 -3.91 7.20 -20.21
CA LYS A 117 -4.85 6.28 -19.55
C LYS A 117 -4.83 6.40 -18.04
N ASP A 118 -5.89 5.88 -17.44
CA ASP A 118 -6.03 5.79 -15.99
C ASP A 118 -5.22 4.63 -15.40
N VAL A 119 -4.50 4.92 -14.31
CA VAL A 119 -3.78 3.95 -13.50
C VAL A 119 -4.30 3.97 -12.07
N LEU A 120 -4.15 2.84 -11.38
CA LEU A 120 -4.37 2.79 -9.94
C LEU A 120 -3.09 3.24 -9.24
N GLU A 121 -3.16 4.37 -8.55
CA GLU A 121 -2.10 4.87 -7.69
C GLU A 121 -2.32 4.41 -6.25
N VAL A 122 -1.30 3.75 -5.70
CA VAL A 122 -1.15 3.42 -4.30
C VAL A 122 -0.12 4.38 -3.69
N GLY A 123 -0.58 5.43 -3.01
CA GLY A 123 0.29 6.32 -2.26
C GLY A 123 0.80 5.61 -1.02
N LEU A 124 2.12 5.55 -0.88
CA LEU A 124 2.74 4.87 0.26
C LEU A 124 2.58 5.71 1.53
N PRO A 125 2.34 5.08 2.69
CA PRO A 125 2.23 5.78 3.96
C PRO A 125 3.58 6.38 4.36
N ASP A 126 3.59 7.56 5.01
CA ASP A 126 4.82 8.20 5.50
C ASP A 126 5.63 7.27 6.41
N GLN A 127 4.95 6.43 7.19
CA GLN A 127 5.58 5.51 8.10
C GLN A 127 4.86 4.16 8.12
N VAL A 128 5.64 3.10 8.01
CA VAL A 128 5.24 1.72 8.31
C VAL A 128 5.95 1.29 9.57
N ARG A 129 5.20 0.82 10.56
CA ARG A 129 5.71 0.25 11.79
C ARG A 129 5.77 -1.27 11.67
N PHE A 130 6.94 -1.81 11.93
CA PHE A 130 7.20 -3.24 12.02
C PHE A 130 7.36 -3.59 13.49
N ASP A 131 6.58 -4.56 13.95
CA ASP A 131 6.69 -5.09 15.29
C ASP A 131 7.00 -6.59 15.23
N ASN A 132 8.25 -6.91 15.57
CA ASN A 132 8.80 -8.26 15.58
C ASN A 132 8.56 -9.02 14.27
N VAL A 133 8.71 -8.31 13.14
CA VAL A 133 8.59 -8.95 11.84
C VAL A 133 9.82 -9.79 11.59
N HIS A 134 9.62 -11.07 11.35
CA HIS A 134 10.67 -12.02 11.04
C HIS A 134 10.38 -12.68 9.70
N TYR A 135 11.42 -12.95 8.93
CA TYR A 135 11.37 -13.86 7.80
C TYR A 135 12.77 -14.42 7.51
N THR A 136 12.81 -15.61 6.93
CA THR A 136 14.02 -16.29 6.48
C THR A 136 13.96 -16.47 4.97
N TYR A 137 15.01 -16.05 4.28
CA TYR A 137 15.20 -16.33 2.87
C TYR A 137 16.05 -17.60 2.70
N ALA A 138 15.53 -18.57 1.96
CA ALA A 138 16.11 -19.89 1.84
C ALA A 138 15.93 -20.49 0.44
N THR A 139 16.69 -21.54 0.14
CA THR A 139 16.43 -22.43 -1.00
C THR A 139 15.90 -23.77 -0.49
N SER A 140 15.04 -24.43 -1.27
CA SER A 140 14.40 -25.68 -0.88
C SER A 140 14.28 -26.65 -2.05
N SER A 141 14.40 -27.95 -1.78
CA SER A 141 14.18 -29.01 -2.77
C SER A 141 12.71 -29.15 -3.15
N THR A 142 11.78 -28.76 -2.26
CA THR A 142 10.33 -28.83 -2.48
C THR A 142 9.64 -27.51 -2.13
N ALA A 143 8.47 -27.26 -2.72
CA ALA A 143 7.65 -26.08 -2.38
C ALA A 143 7.18 -26.12 -0.91
N ARG A 144 6.72 -27.31 -0.48
CA ARG A 144 6.17 -27.54 0.86
C ARG A 144 7.12 -28.41 1.68
N PRO A 145 7.27 -28.12 2.99
CA PRO A 145 8.16 -28.87 3.87
C PRO A 145 7.68 -30.29 4.19
N THR A 146 6.43 -30.61 3.84
CA THR A 146 5.86 -31.96 3.95
C THR A 146 6.12 -32.84 2.71
N GLY A 147 6.80 -32.30 1.68
CA GLY A 147 7.12 -33.04 0.47
C GLY A 147 8.18 -34.12 0.70
N PRO A 148 8.12 -35.26 -0.02
CA PRO A 148 9.15 -36.29 0.07
C PRO A 148 10.51 -35.72 -0.36
N GLY A 149 11.56 -35.97 0.43
CA GLY A 149 12.91 -35.47 0.15
C GLY A 149 13.10 -33.97 0.42
N PHE A 150 12.26 -33.37 1.28
CA PHE A 150 12.42 -31.99 1.71
C PHE A 150 13.81 -31.75 2.33
N GLN A 151 14.53 -30.80 1.74
CA GLN A 151 15.78 -30.25 2.25
C GLN A 151 15.75 -28.75 1.99
N GLN A 152 16.06 -27.98 3.01
CA GLN A 152 16.13 -26.53 2.94
C GLN A 152 17.50 -26.04 3.40
N THR A 153 17.99 -25.01 2.75
CA THR A 153 19.19 -24.27 3.16
C THR A 153 18.82 -22.82 3.35
N ASP A 154 18.87 -22.37 4.60
CA ASP A 154 18.64 -20.98 4.95
C ASP A 154 19.84 -20.14 4.52
N ILE A 155 19.59 -19.06 3.78
CA ILE A 155 20.64 -18.15 3.30
C ILE A 155 20.83 -17.04 4.33
N TYR A 156 19.75 -16.37 4.71
CA TYR A 156 19.75 -15.34 5.75
C TYR A 156 18.36 -15.18 6.37
N SER A 157 18.34 -14.67 7.60
CA SER A 157 17.12 -14.30 8.31
C SER A 157 17.14 -12.81 8.63
N VAL A 158 15.97 -12.19 8.58
CA VAL A 158 15.78 -10.77 8.83
C VAL A 158 14.79 -10.61 9.97
N LEU A 159 15.19 -9.82 10.96
CA LEU A 159 14.33 -9.33 12.02
C LEU A 159 14.16 -7.82 11.86
N MET A 160 12.92 -7.36 11.78
CA MET A 160 12.54 -5.96 11.67
C MET A 160 11.71 -5.56 12.88
N HIS A 161 12.22 -4.61 13.64
CA HIS A 161 11.51 -3.99 14.76
C HIS A 161 11.78 -2.49 14.74
N GLY A 162 10.75 -1.69 14.48
CA GLY A 162 10.88 -0.24 14.40
C GLY A 162 10.00 0.37 13.32
N ASN A 163 10.30 1.62 12.98
CA ASN A 163 9.53 2.38 12.01
C ASN A 163 10.38 2.63 10.76
N VAL A 164 9.81 2.38 9.59
CA VAL A 164 10.42 2.68 8.30
C VAL A 164 9.64 3.81 7.65
N THR A 165 10.37 4.84 7.22
CA THR A 165 9.80 5.92 6.41
C THR A 165 9.72 5.46 4.96
N MET A 166 8.53 5.49 4.37
CA MET A 166 8.34 5.19 2.95
C MET A 166 8.20 6.49 2.18
N GLN A 167 8.60 6.48 0.91
CA GLN A 167 8.48 7.63 0.03
C GLN A 167 8.03 7.21 -1.36
N GLY A 168 7.18 8.03 -1.96
CA GLY A 168 6.68 7.85 -3.32
C GLY A 168 5.38 7.06 -3.39
N ASN A 169 5.00 6.75 -4.62
CA ASN A 169 3.73 6.09 -4.94
C ASN A 169 4.01 4.88 -5.84
N LEU A 170 3.25 3.82 -5.67
CA LEU A 170 3.23 2.68 -6.58
C LEU A 170 2.11 2.89 -7.60
N LEU A 171 2.44 2.81 -8.90
CA LEU A 171 1.48 2.89 -9.99
C LEU A 171 1.26 1.51 -10.58
N ILE A 172 0.00 1.08 -10.62
CA ILE A 172 -0.41 -0.20 -11.19
C ILE A 172 -1.05 0.06 -12.55
N PHE A 173 -0.36 -0.39 -13.60
CA PHE A 173 -0.79 -0.26 -14.98
C PHE A 173 -1.63 -1.48 -15.37
N PRO A 174 -2.94 -1.31 -15.66
CA PRO A 174 -3.77 -2.43 -16.08
C PRO A 174 -3.34 -2.91 -17.48
N THR A 175 -3.11 -4.22 -17.63
CA THR A 175 -2.73 -4.85 -18.91
C THR A 175 -3.89 -5.60 -19.59
N GLY A 176 -5.13 -5.38 -19.13
CA GLY A 176 -6.34 -5.96 -19.72
C GLY A 176 -7.03 -4.97 -20.65
N ASN A 177 -7.63 -5.48 -21.73
CA ASN A 177 -8.62 -4.72 -22.50
C ASN A 177 -9.95 -4.83 -21.74
N PRO A 178 -10.59 -3.73 -21.32
CA PRO A 178 -11.89 -3.78 -20.63
C PRO A 178 -12.98 -4.40 -21.50
#